data_AF-A0A821RPL6-F1
#
_entry.id   AF-A0A821RPL6-F1
#
_cell.length_a   1.000
_cell.length_b   1.000
_cell.length_c   1.000
_cell.angle_alpha   90.00
_cell.angle_beta   90.00
_cell.angle_gamma   90.00
#
_symmetry.space_group_name_H-M   'P 1'
#
loop_
_entity.id
_entity.type
_entity.pdbx_description
1 polymer ?
#
loop_
_entity_poly.entity_id
_entity_poly.type
_entity_poly.pdbx_seq_one_letter_code
_entity_poly.pdbx_strand_id
1 'polypeptide(L)' 'MLDEYYFEQMKEVITNCSRTRQTMLFSATMTDQIKDLIQVSLNRPIRLFIDDNQSVAPYLRQEFIRIR' A
#
# COMPACT_ATOMS: atom_id res chain seq x y z
N MET A 1 -7.30 -4.80 -6.48
CA MET A 1 -7.34 -3.31 -6.41
C MET A 1 -6.19 -2.66 -7.17
N LEU A 2 -4.98 -3.21 -7.08
CA LEU A 2 -3.87 -2.92 -8.02
C LEU A 2 -3.63 -4.10 -8.97
N ASP A 3 -4.71 -4.75 -9.41
CA ASP A 3 -4.60 -5.62 -10.59
C ASP A 3 -4.25 -4.70 -11.77
N GLU A 4 -3.36 -5.12 -12.68
CA GLU A 4 -2.78 -4.28 -13.75
C GLU A 4 -3.80 -3.40 -14.48
N TYR A 5 -5.05 -3.87 -14.58
CA TYR A 5 -6.16 -3.14 -15.18
C TYR A 5 -6.52 -1.81 -14.50
N TYR A 6 -6.39 -1.70 -13.17
CA TYR A 6 -6.81 -0.51 -12.43
C TYR A 6 -5.76 0.59 -12.41
N PHE A 7 -4.50 0.25 -12.66
CA PHE A 7 -3.39 1.19 -12.55
C PHE A 7 -3.49 2.33 -13.57
N GLU A 8 -3.78 2.00 -14.82
CA GLU A 8 -3.93 2.99 -15.89
C GLU A 8 -5.15 3.90 -15.68
N GLN A 9 -6.24 3.32 -15.17
CA GLN A 9 -7.46 4.08 -14.85
C GLN A 9 -7.21 5.07 -13.69
N MET A 10 -6.44 4.66 -12.68
CA MET A 10 -6.05 5.54 -11.58
C MET A 10 -5.17 6.70 -12.07
N LYS A 11 -4.20 6.43 -12.97
CA LYS A 11 -3.37 7.48 -13.58
C LYS A 11 -4.21 8.51 -14.33
N GLU A 12 -5.20 8.06 -15.08
CA GLU A 12 -6.10 8.95 -15.82
C GLU A 12 -6.88 9.87 -14.88
N VAL A 13 -7.48 9.32 -13.83
CA VAL A 13 -8.21 10.10 -12.81
C VAL A 13 -7.29 11.12 -12.13
N ILE A 14 -6.09 10.71 -11.72
CA ILE A 14 -5.08 11.56 -11.06
C ILE A 14 -4.63 12.71 -11.97
N THR A 15 -4.50 12.45 -13.27
CA THR A 15 -4.07 13.43 -14.28
C THR A 15 -5.16 14.49 -14.52
N ASN A 16 -6.42 14.09 -14.47
CA ASN A 16 -7.57 14.99 -14.64
C ASN A 16 -7.90 15.81 -13.39
N CYS A 17 -7.37 15.44 -12.23
CA CYS A 17 -7.55 16.19 -11.00
C CYS A 17 -6.59 17.40 -10.92
N SER A 18 -7.01 18.47 -10.22
CA SER A 18 -6.17 19.66 -10.01
C SER A 18 -4.80 19.32 -9.40
N ARG A 19 -3.73 19.93 -9.92
CA ARG A 19 -2.36 19.74 -9.42
C ARG A 19 -2.12 20.33 -8.02
N THR A 20 -2.97 21.26 -7.57
CA THR A 20 -2.84 21.93 -6.27
C THR A 20 -3.50 21.19 -5.10
N ARG A 21 -4.01 19.98 -5.33
CA ARG A 21 -4.68 19.19 -4.30
C ARG A 21 -3.70 18.55 -3.31
N GLN A 22 -4.15 18.34 -2.08
CA GLN A 22 -3.50 17.42 -1.15
C GLN A 22 -3.94 15.99 -1.48
N THR A 23 -2.99 15.06 -1.58
CA THR A 23 -3.27 13.64 -1.86
C THR A 23 -2.67 12.80 -0.73
N MET A 24 -3.42 11.79 -0.27
CA MET A 24 -3.00 10.82 0.73
C MET A 24 -3.13 9.41 0.16
N LEU A 25 -2.13 8.57 0.39
CA LEU A 25 -2.12 7.16 -0.01
C LEU A 25 -2.02 6.29 1.24
N PHE A 26 -2.98 5.38 1.41
CA PHE A 26 -3.00 4.40 2.49
C PHE A 26 -2.75 3.01 1.89
N SER A 27 -1.77 2.29 2.43
CA SER A 27 -1.50 0.92 2.04
C SER A 27 -1.04 0.09 3.24
N ALA A 28 -1.47 -1.17 3.29
CA ALA A 28 -0.99 -2.15 4.25
C ALA A 28 0.37 -2.74 3.86
N THR A 29 0.74 -2.70 2.57
CA THR A 29 1.99 -3.29 2.06
C THR A 29 2.71 -2.32 1.12
N MET A 30 4.04 -2.47 1.02
CA MET A 30 4.88 -1.67 0.12
C MET A 30 5.39 -2.53 -1.02
N THR A 31 4.60 -2.66 -2.09
CA THR A 31 5.00 -3.35 -3.33
C THR A 31 5.58 -2.35 -4.34
N ASP A 32 6.24 -2.83 -5.40
CA ASP A 32 6.82 -1.94 -6.41
C ASP A 32 5.76 -1.16 -7.20
N GLN A 33 4.61 -1.76 -7.49
CA GLN A 33 3.46 -1.08 -8.10
C GLN A 33 2.98 0.13 -7.26
N ILE A 34 3.04 0.01 -5.93
CA ILE A 34 2.66 1.10 -5.01
C ILE A 34 3.70 2.22 -5.05
N LYS A 35 4.99 1.89 -5.18
CA LYS A 35 6.06 2.89 -5.32
C LYS A 35 5.87 3.73 -6.58
N ASP A 36 5.49 3.11 -7.69
CA ASP A 36 5.21 3.82 -8.94
C ASP A 36 4.00 4.75 -8.78
N LEU A 37 2.94 4.29 -8.11
CA LEU A 37 1.77 5.11 -7.83
C LEU A 37 2.12 6.32 -6.95
N ILE A 38 2.99 6.15 -5.95
CA ILE A 38 3.47 7.25 -5.09
C ILE A 38 4.16 8.33 -5.94
N GLN A 39 5.00 7.93 -6.90
CA GLN A 39 5.72 8.87 -7.76
C GLN A 39 4.79 9.68 -8.66
N VAL A 40 3.73 9.06 -9.17
CA VAL A 40 2.78 9.73 -10.07
C VAL A 40 1.76 10.59 -9.31
N SER A 41 1.37 10.17 -8.10
CA SER A 41 0.24 10.77 -7.39
C SER A 41 0.62 11.82 -6.33
N LEU A 42 1.82 11.75 -5.75
CA LEU A 42 2.20 12.56 -4.59
C LEU A 42 3.36 13.52 -4.92
N ASN A 43 3.24 14.76 -4.45
CA ASN A 43 4.32 15.74 -4.50
C ASN A 43 4.98 15.87 -3.12
N ARG A 44 6.26 15.48 -2.99
CA ARG A 44 7.03 15.49 -1.72
C ARG A 44 6.28 14.84 -0.54
N PRO A 45 5.89 13.55 -0.62
CA PRO A 45 5.12 12.90 0.42
C PRO A 45 5.92 12.66 1.70
N ILE A 46 5.25 12.84 2.84
CA ILE A 46 5.71 12.36 4.15
C ILE A 46 5.22 10.90 4.29
N ARG A 47 6.14 9.98 4.58
CA ARG A 47 5.81 8.56 4.79
C ARG A 47 5.59 8.30 6.26
N LEU A 48 4.41 7.79 6.60
CA LEU A 48 4.07 7.33 7.95
C LEU A 48 3.96 5.81 7.90
N PHE A 49 4.84 5.13 8.65
CA PHE A 49 4.77 3.69 8.86
C PHE A 49 4.29 3.46 10.28
N ILE A 50 3.19 2.72 10.41
CA ILE A 50 2.77 2.16 11.68
C ILE A 50 3.41 0.78 11.71
N ASP A 51 4.46 0.64 12.51
CA ASP A 51 5.17 -0.62 12.66
C ASP A 51 4.22 -1.63 13.29
N ASP A 52 3.74 -2.60 12.50
CA ASP A 52 3.04 -3.76 13.03
C ASP A 52 4.11 -4.80 13.30
N ASN A 53 4.69 -4.73 14.49
CA ASN A 53 5.70 -5.69 14.90
C ASN A 53 5.03 -7.06 14.94
N GLN A 54 5.27 -7.84 13.88
CA GLN A 54 4.78 -9.20 13.66
C GLN A 54 5.32 -10.15 14.73
N SER A 55 4.73 -10.12 15.91
CA SER A 55 4.60 -11.35 16.68
C SER A 55 3.13 -11.70 16.61
N VAL A 56 2.81 -12.83 15.98
CA VAL A 56 1.63 -13.67 16.24
C VAL A 56 0.62 -12.99 17.16
N ALA A 57 -0.60 -12.68 16.67
CA ALA A 57 -1.64 -12.04 17.46
C ALA A 57 -1.61 -12.63 18.89
N PRO A 58 -1.61 -11.82 19.97
CA PRO A 58 -1.20 -12.28 21.31
C PRO A 58 -2.00 -13.45 21.88
N TYR A 59 -3.13 -13.78 21.25
CA TYR A 59 -4.03 -14.89 21.58
C TYR A 59 -4.07 -16.02 20.55
N LEU A 60 -3.22 -16.00 19.52
CA LEU A 60 -3.13 -17.04 18.51
C LEU A 60 -2.28 -18.20 19.05
N ARG A 61 -2.95 -19.25 19.53
CA ARG A 61 -2.29 -20.53 19.88
C ARG A 61 -1.94 -21.27 18.59
N GLN A 62 -0.66 -21.59 18.42
CA GLN A 62 -0.15 -22.36 17.29
C GLN A 62 0.31 -23.73 17.78
N GLU A 63 -0.25 -24.80 17.22
CA GLU A 63 0.15 -26.17 17.49
C GLU A 63 0.51 -26.84 16.15
N PHE A 64 1.59 -27.60 16.11
CA PHE A 64 1.95 -28.40 14.93
C PHE A 64 2.40 -29.80 15.34
N ILE A 65 2.02 -30.80 14.55
CA ILE A 65 2.49 -32.17 14.68
C ILE A 65 3.35 -32.45 13.45
N ARG A 66 4.64 -32.72 13.67
CA ARG A 66 5.54 -33.14 12.61
C ARG A 66 5.60 -34.67 12.58
N ILE A 67 5.00 -35.27 11.55
CA ILE A 67 5.10 -36.71 11.27
C ILE A 67 6.33 -36.95 10.38
N ARG A 68 7.08 -38.02 10.64
CA ARG A 68 8.21 -38.48 9.82
C ARG A 68 7.78 -39.58 8.87
#